data_AF-A0A7G8V7B7-F1
#
_entry.id   AF-A0A7G8V7B7-F1
#
_cell.length_a   1.000
_cell.length_b   1.000
_cell.length_c   1.000
_cell.angle_alpha   90.00
_cell.angle_beta   90.00
_cell.angle_gamma   90.00
#
_symmetry.space_group_name_H-M   'P 1'
#
loop_
_entity.id
_entity.type
_entity.pdbx_description
1 polymer ?
#
loop_
_entity_poly.entity_id
_entity_poly.type
_entity_poly.pdbx_seq_one_letter_code
_entity_poly.pdbx_strand_id
1 'polypeptide(L)'
;MINERFECEILRASRSRLLQLMETINYEILFKIPEGFNNNIIWQIGHCITSQQRHMYMRSGLPMYISKEFMESFKIGSSPDSWKITPDVNEVKHLLIDTVDHLESDLECGLFVNYEPFELPIGFQVKNHVQALQAANYHEAEHSGKIFTYLKLLSKNPVHK
;
A
#
# COMPACT_ATOMS: atom_id res chain seq x y z
N MET A 1 20.77 -9.87 -13.94
CA MET A 1 19.35 -10.29 -13.96
C MET A 1 18.71 -9.70 -12.72
N ILE A 2 17.53 -9.09 -12.85
CA ILE A 2 16.76 -8.62 -11.68
C ILE A 2 16.24 -9.86 -10.96
N ASN A 3 16.29 -9.86 -9.63
CA ASN A 3 15.85 -10.98 -8.79
C ASN A 3 14.48 -10.65 -8.19
N GLU A 4 13.41 -11.05 -8.87
CA GLU A 4 12.01 -10.84 -8.43
C GLU A 4 11.77 -11.34 -7.01
N ARG A 5 12.41 -12.45 -6.63
CA ARG A 5 12.33 -12.99 -5.27
C ARG A 5 12.87 -12.01 -4.23
N PHE A 6 14.01 -11.37 -4.50
CA PHE A 6 14.56 -10.38 -3.58
C PHE A 6 13.67 -9.13 -3.48
N GLU A 7 13.06 -8.71 -4.58
CA GLU A 7 12.08 -7.61 -4.56
C GLU A 7 10.83 -7.98 -3.75
N CYS A 8 10.36 -9.22 -3.80
CA CYS A 8 9.27 -9.72 -2.95
C CYS A 8 9.67 -9.79 -1.48
N GLU A 9 10.91 -10.20 -1.17
CA GLU A 9 11.44 -10.20 0.21
C GLU A 9 11.43 -8.78 0.80
N ILE A 10 11.80 -7.75 0.01
CA ILE A 10 11.70 -6.34 0.43
C ILE A 10 10.24 -5.94 0.69
N LEU A 11 9.33 -6.26 -0.26
CA LEU A 11 7.91 -5.96 -0.12
C LEU A 11 7.34 -6.58 1.17
N ARG A 12 7.59 -7.88 1.37
CA ARG A 12 7.16 -8.64 2.55
C ARG A 12 7.68 -8.05 3.84
N ALA A 13 8.96 -7.66 3.89
CA ALA A 13 9.54 -7.02 5.06
C ALA A 13 8.88 -5.67 5.37
N SER A 14 8.60 -4.85 4.33
CA SER A 14 7.85 -3.61 4.47
C SER A 14 6.43 -3.86 5.02
N ARG A 15 5.67 -4.78 4.42
CA ARG A 15 4.29 -5.09 4.84
C ARG A 15 4.23 -5.68 6.24
N SER A 16 5.16 -6.54 6.61
CA SER A 16 5.26 -7.11 7.97
C SER A 16 5.53 -6.03 9.01
N ARG A 17 6.37 -5.04 8.69
CA ARG A 17 6.61 -3.89 9.58
C ARG A 17 5.38 -3.02 9.74
N LEU A 18 4.62 -2.79 8.66
CA LEU A 18 3.35 -2.05 8.73
C LEU A 18 2.28 -2.81 9.52
N LEU A 19 2.20 -4.14 9.37
CA LEU A 19 1.31 -4.98 10.15
C LEU A 19 1.64 -4.88 11.65
N GLN A 20 2.92 -5.06 12.02
CA GLN A 20 3.37 -4.92 13.40
C GLN A 20 3.06 -3.53 13.97
N LEU A 21 3.21 -2.48 13.16
CA LEU A 21 2.80 -1.13 13.56
C LEU A 21 1.31 -1.08 13.90
N MET A 22 0.43 -1.60 13.02
CA MET A 22 -1.02 -1.61 13.25
C MET A 22 -1.46 -2.49 14.44
N GLU A 23 -0.64 -3.42 14.88
CA GLU A 23 -0.87 -4.23 16.08
C GLU A 23 -0.41 -3.54 17.37
N THR A 24 0.51 -2.59 17.27
CA THR A 24 1.14 -1.95 18.43
C THR A 24 0.59 -0.56 18.75
N ILE A 25 0.11 0.18 17.75
CA ILE A 25 -0.44 1.53 17.97
C ILE A 25 -1.92 1.49 18.34
N ASN A 26 -2.38 2.53 19.05
CA ASN A 26 -3.80 2.68 19.39
C ASN A 26 -4.64 2.81 18.11
N TYR A 27 -5.77 2.10 18.08
CA TYR A 27 -6.78 2.17 17.02
C TYR A 27 -7.14 3.62 16.64
N GLU A 28 -7.33 4.51 17.62
CA GLU A 28 -7.68 5.92 17.34
C GLU A 28 -6.60 6.66 16.53
N ILE A 29 -5.32 6.30 16.73
CA ILE A 29 -4.20 6.91 16.00
C ILE A 29 -4.23 6.51 14.52
N LEU A 30 -4.70 5.29 14.19
CA LEU A 30 -4.78 4.83 12.80
C LEU A 30 -5.69 5.73 11.95
N PHE A 31 -6.77 6.22 12.55
CA PHE A 31 -7.80 7.01 11.88
C PHE A 31 -7.61 8.52 11.99
N LYS A 32 -6.73 8.98 12.89
CA LYS A 32 -6.50 10.40 13.11
C LYS A 32 -5.72 11.04 11.96
N ILE A 33 -6.23 12.15 11.44
CA ILE A 33 -5.58 12.97 10.41
C ILE A 33 -4.67 13.98 11.10
N PRO A 34 -3.34 14.00 10.83
CA PRO A 34 -2.46 15.03 11.36
C PRO A 34 -2.79 16.41 10.75
N GLU A 35 -2.55 17.48 11.50
CA GLU A 35 -2.79 18.85 11.05
C GLU A 35 -2.04 19.17 9.75
N GLY A 36 -2.74 19.81 8.80
CA GLY A 36 -2.19 20.14 7.48
C GLY A 36 -2.21 18.99 6.46
N PHE A 37 -2.76 17.83 6.82
CA PHE A 37 -2.96 16.69 5.91
C PHE A 37 -4.44 16.39 5.71
N ASN A 38 -4.75 15.59 4.69
CA ASN A 38 -6.10 15.17 4.34
C ASN A 38 -6.28 13.65 4.35
N ASN A 39 -5.33 12.90 4.90
CA ASN A 39 -5.38 11.45 5.04
C ASN A 39 -4.69 11.02 6.35
N ASN A 40 -4.82 9.74 6.69
CA ASN A 40 -4.37 9.17 7.96
C ASN A 40 -3.56 7.88 7.71
N ILE A 41 -3.09 7.26 8.79
CA ILE A 41 -2.21 6.07 8.70
C ILE A 41 -2.91 4.91 8.00
N ILE A 42 -4.16 4.61 8.34
CA ILE A 42 -4.88 3.49 7.70
C ILE A 42 -5.07 3.74 6.20
N TRP A 43 -5.31 4.99 5.77
CA TRP A 43 -5.38 5.33 4.35
C TRP A 43 -4.04 5.10 3.65
N GLN A 44 -2.92 5.52 4.26
CA GLN A 44 -1.60 5.32 3.66
C GLN A 44 -1.28 3.83 3.45
N ILE A 45 -1.64 2.98 4.42
CA ILE A 45 -1.42 1.53 4.36
C ILE A 45 -2.32 0.88 3.30
N GLY A 46 -3.62 1.18 3.31
CA GLY A 46 -4.55 0.67 2.30
C GLY A 46 -4.20 1.14 0.89
N HIS A 47 -3.65 2.35 0.76
CA HIS A 47 -3.18 2.89 -0.51
C HIS A 47 -1.99 2.10 -1.06
N CYS A 48 -1.03 1.70 -0.22
CA CYS A 48 0.06 0.80 -0.63
C CYS A 48 -0.49 -0.50 -1.23
N ILE A 49 -1.47 -1.16 -0.56
CA ILE A 49 -2.09 -2.40 -1.06
C ILE A 49 -2.74 -2.13 -2.43
N THR A 50 -3.57 -1.10 -2.51
CA THR A 50 -4.31 -0.75 -3.73
C THR A 50 -3.38 -0.42 -4.89
N SER A 51 -2.31 0.34 -4.66
CA SER A 51 -1.33 0.70 -5.69
C SER A 51 -0.57 -0.53 -6.21
N GLN A 52 -0.12 -1.44 -5.33
CA GLN A 52 0.52 -2.68 -5.76
C GLN A 52 -0.45 -3.55 -6.58
N GLN A 53 -1.70 -3.70 -6.14
CA GLN A 53 -2.71 -4.47 -6.87
C GLN A 53 -2.99 -3.89 -8.26
N ARG A 54 -3.11 -2.56 -8.36
CA ARG A 54 -3.31 -1.89 -9.66
C ARG A 54 -2.10 -2.02 -10.57
N HIS A 55 -0.89 -1.86 -10.04
CA HIS A 55 0.32 -1.88 -10.86
C HIS A 55 0.72 -3.30 -11.27
N MET A 56 0.54 -4.30 -10.41
CA MET A 56 0.87 -5.68 -10.76
C MET A 56 -0.27 -6.34 -11.56
N TYR A 57 -1.49 -6.33 -11.05
CA TYR A 57 -2.57 -7.16 -11.59
C TYR A 57 -3.38 -6.45 -12.68
N MET A 58 -3.94 -5.29 -12.37
CA MET A 58 -4.80 -4.57 -13.32
C MET A 58 -4.04 -4.22 -14.62
N ARG A 59 -2.79 -3.75 -14.51
CA ARG A 59 -1.94 -3.47 -15.69
C ARG A 59 -1.52 -4.72 -16.45
N SER A 60 -1.55 -5.90 -15.83
CA SER A 60 -1.36 -7.17 -16.53
C SER A 60 -2.63 -7.77 -17.12
N GLY A 61 -3.78 -7.09 -16.97
CA GLY A 61 -5.08 -7.62 -17.38
C GLY A 61 -5.59 -8.75 -16.47
N LEU A 62 -5.05 -8.85 -15.25
CA LEU A 62 -5.43 -9.84 -14.25
C LEU A 62 -6.42 -9.24 -13.24
N PRO A 63 -7.31 -10.05 -12.65
CA PRO A 63 -8.15 -9.60 -11.55
C PRO A 63 -7.27 -9.26 -10.33
N MET A 64 -7.71 -8.27 -9.56
CA MET A 64 -7.08 -7.95 -8.28
C MET A 64 -7.67 -8.82 -7.16
N TYR A 65 -6.89 -9.07 -6.11
CA TYR A 65 -7.31 -9.80 -4.91
C TYR A 65 -8.01 -8.93 -3.86
N ILE A 66 -8.22 -7.65 -4.17
CA ILE A 66 -8.96 -6.71 -3.32
C ILE A 66 -10.34 -6.43 -3.88
N SER A 67 -11.31 -6.19 -3.00
CA SER A 67 -12.66 -5.81 -3.39
C SER A 67 -12.68 -4.44 -4.08
N LYS A 68 -13.74 -4.19 -4.84
CA LYS A 68 -13.95 -2.89 -5.48
C LYS A 68 -14.12 -1.79 -4.42
N GLU A 69 -14.80 -2.11 -3.33
CA GLU A 69 -15.04 -1.23 -2.19
C GLU A 69 -13.73 -0.84 -1.50
N PHE A 70 -12.82 -1.81 -1.31
CA PHE A 70 -11.48 -1.57 -0.78
C PHE A 70 -10.69 -0.64 -1.71
N MET A 71 -10.63 -0.98 -3.01
CA MET A 71 -9.95 -0.15 -4.01
C MET A 71 -10.50 1.28 -4.02
N GLU A 72 -11.82 1.47 -4.01
CA GLU A 72 -12.43 2.81 -4.04
C GLU A 72 -12.09 3.64 -2.79
N SER A 73 -11.94 2.98 -1.63
CA SER A 73 -11.60 3.64 -0.36
C SER A 73 -10.14 4.10 -0.30
N PHE A 74 -9.24 3.49 -1.08
CA PHE A 74 -7.80 3.70 -0.96
C PHE A 74 -7.10 4.06 -2.28
N LYS A 75 -7.81 4.21 -3.39
CA LYS A 75 -7.20 4.66 -4.65
C LYS A 75 -6.69 6.10 -4.56
N ILE A 76 -5.75 6.45 -5.43
CA ILE A 76 -5.30 7.84 -5.60
C ILE A 76 -6.51 8.78 -5.79
N GLY A 77 -6.49 9.92 -5.08
CA GLY A 77 -7.57 10.90 -5.08
C GLY A 77 -8.70 10.63 -4.06
N SER A 78 -8.72 9.47 -3.40
CA SER A 78 -9.57 9.25 -2.23
C SER A 78 -8.94 9.84 -0.96
N SER A 79 -9.75 9.96 0.08
CA SER A 79 -9.36 10.38 1.43
C SER A 79 -10.35 9.82 2.47
N PRO A 80 -10.04 9.87 3.78
CA PRO A 80 -11.00 9.55 4.83
C PRO A 80 -12.34 10.29 4.71
N ASP A 81 -12.32 11.55 4.26
CA ASP A 81 -13.53 12.35 4.05
C ASP A 81 -14.42 11.81 2.92
N SER A 82 -13.85 11.05 1.99
CA SER A 82 -14.58 10.44 0.88
C SER A 82 -15.11 9.04 1.19
N TRP A 83 -14.79 8.47 2.36
CA TRP A 83 -15.22 7.12 2.71
C TRP A 83 -16.72 7.07 2.95
N LYS A 84 -17.38 6.13 2.27
CA LYS A 84 -18.80 5.81 2.51
C LYS A 84 -18.97 5.00 3.79
N ILE A 85 -17.98 4.16 4.09
CA ILE A 85 -17.94 3.27 5.26
C ILE A 85 -16.50 3.32 5.76
N THR A 86 -16.33 3.41 7.09
CA THR A 86 -15.01 3.32 7.71
C THR A 86 -14.38 1.97 7.38
N PRO A 87 -13.15 1.93 6.82
CA PRO A 87 -12.50 0.69 6.47
C PRO A 87 -12.31 -0.24 7.67
N ASP A 88 -12.49 -1.54 7.46
CA ASP A 88 -12.20 -2.55 8.46
C ASP A 88 -10.69 -2.73 8.62
N VAL A 89 -10.18 -2.45 9.82
CA VAL A 89 -8.76 -2.59 10.15
C VAL A 89 -8.30 -4.04 10.02
N ASN A 90 -9.15 -5.02 10.34
CA ASN A 90 -8.80 -6.43 10.22
C ASN A 90 -8.67 -6.86 8.75
N GLU A 91 -9.53 -6.36 7.88
CA GLU A 91 -9.42 -6.55 6.44
C GLU A 91 -8.08 -5.99 5.92
N VAL A 92 -7.73 -4.76 6.30
CA VAL A 92 -6.45 -4.15 5.90
C VAL A 92 -5.25 -4.95 6.42
N LYS A 93 -5.29 -5.43 7.67
CA LYS A 93 -4.22 -6.27 8.25
C LYS A 93 -4.06 -7.59 7.51
N HIS A 94 -5.17 -8.25 7.17
CA HIS A 94 -5.16 -9.50 6.43
C HIS A 94 -4.57 -9.28 5.02
N LEU A 95 -5.10 -8.30 4.28
CA LEU A 95 -4.67 -8.00 2.92
C LEU A 95 -3.22 -7.52 2.82
N LEU A 96 -2.65 -6.95 3.89
CA LEU A 96 -1.23 -6.56 3.93
C LEU A 96 -0.29 -7.73 3.63
N ILE A 97 -0.61 -8.93 4.10
CA ILE A 97 0.22 -10.12 3.94
C ILE A 97 -0.31 -10.99 2.80
N ASP A 98 -1.63 -11.20 2.76
CA ASP A 98 -2.27 -12.07 1.79
C ASP A 98 -1.99 -11.64 0.34
N THR A 99 -1.97 -10.34 0.06
CA THR A 99 -1.64 -9.85 -1.29
C THR A 99 -0.17 -10.03 -1.68
N VAL A 100 0.73 -10.21 -0.72
CA VAL A 100 2.14 -10.55 -0.97
C VAL A 100 2.27 -12.06 -1.21
N ASP A 101 1.55 -12.88 -0.45
CA ASP A 101 1.50 -14.34 -0.64
C ASP A 101 0.99 -14.69 -2.05
N HIS A 102 -0.11 -14.06 -2.47
CA HIS A 102 -0.64 -14.19 -3.82
C HIS A 102 0.36 -13.73 -4.88
N LEU A 103 1.04 -12.61 -4.67
CA LEU A 103 2.01 -12.08 -5.62
C LEU A 103 3.19 -13.05 -5.85
N GLU A 104 3.77 -13.57 -4.76
CA GLU A 104 4.88 -14.52 -4.85
C GLU A 104 4.46 -15.79 -5.60
N SER A 105 3.31 -16.37 -5.26
CA SER A 105 2.77 -17.56 -5.94
C SER A 105 2.51 -17.30 -7.43
N ASP A 106 1.92 -16.16 -7.77
CA ASP A 106 1.55 -15.82 -9.15
C ASP A 106 2.79 -15.51 -10.02
N LEU A 107 3.84 -14.93 -9.43
CA LEU A 107 5.13 -14.74 -10.09
C LEU A 107 5.79 -16.09 -10.38
N GLU A 108 5.82 -17.01 -9.40
CA GLU A 108 6.37 -18.36 -9.56
C GLU A 108 5.61 -19.18 -10.63
N CYS A 109 4.29 -18.98 -10.75
CA CYS A 109 3.47 -19.61 -11.76
C CYS A 109 3.60 -18.97 -13.16
N GLY A 110 4.34 -17.86 -13.30
CA GLY A 110 4.52 -17.15 -14.57
C GLY A 110 3.25 -16.47 -15.08
N LEU A 111 2.36 -16.04 -14.17
CA LEU A 111 1.04 -15.49 -14.52
C LEU A 111 1.14 -14.14 -15.27
N PHE A 112 2.19 -13.36 -14.99
CA PHE A 112 2.38 -12.00 -15.51
C PHE A 112 3.00 -11.97 -16.93
N VAL A 113 2.25 -12.43 -17.92
CA VAL A 113 2.70 -12.50 -19.33
C VAL A 113 2.53 -11.16 -20.07
N ASN A 114 1.36 -10.53 -19.91
CA ASN A 114 1.04 -9.25 -20.54
C ASN A 114 1.23 -8.10 -19.55
N TYR A 115 1.52 -6.91 -20.06
CA TYR A 115 1.63 -5.72 -19.23
C TYR A 115 1.37 -4.44 -20.04
N GLU A 116 0.45 -3.60 -19.58
CA GLU A 116 0.16 -2.28 -20.12
C GLU A 116 1.09 -1.22 -19.47
N PRO A 117 2.02 -0.61 -20.22
CA PRO A 117 2.94 0.37 -19.67
C PRO A 117 2.26 1.61 -19.10
N PHE A 118 2.90 2.25 -18.12
CA PHE A 118 2.42 3.50 -17.55
C PHE A 118 3.53 4.42 -17.09
N GLU A 119 3.23 5.71 -16.94
CA GLU A 119 4.16 6.70 -16.41
C GLU A 119 3.89 7.00 -14.94
N LEU A 120 4.96 7.03 -14.15
CA LEU A 120 4.93 7.57 -12.81
C LEU A 120 4.99 9.10 -12.88
N PRO A 121 4.38 9.82 -11.91
CA PRO A 121 4.42 11.29 -11.86
C PRO A 121 5.83 11.90 -11.83
N ILE A 122 6.84 11.12 -11.45
CA ILE A 122 8.26 11.50 -11.43
C ILE A 122 8.94 11.44 -12.81
N GLY A 123 8.19 11.20 -13.89
CA GLY A 123 8.71 11.21 -15.27
C GLY A 123 9.40 9.91 -15.69
N PHE A 124 9.06 8.78 -15.05
CA PHE A 124 9.63 7.47 -15.35
C PHE A 124 8.55 6.49 -15.84
N GLN A 125 8.85 5.73 -16.90
CA GLN A 125 7.92 4.77 -17.48
C GLN A 125 8.17 3.35 -16.97
N VAL A 126 7.13 2.71 -16.45
CA VAL A 126 7.09 1.30 -16.06
C VAL A 126 6.52 0.48 -17.22
N LYS A 127 7.28 -0.50 -17.70
CA LYS A 127 7.00 -1.22 -18.96
C LYS A 127 6.64 -2.69 -18.79
N ASN A 128 6.93 -3.29 -17.64
CA ASN A 128 6.65 -4.70 -17.36
C ASN A 128 6.44 -4.94 -15.86
N HIS A 129 6.00 -6.14 -15.49
CA HIS A 129 5.70 -6.52 -14.11
C HIS A 129 6.92 -6.45 -13.18
N VAL A 130 8.13 -6.74 -13.67
CA VAL A 130 9.36 -6.63 -12.88
C VAL A 130 9.61 -5.18 -12.48
N GLN A 131 9.51 -4.26 -13.44
CA GLN A 131 9.62 -2.83 -13.16
C GLN A 131 8.48 -2.32 -12.29
N ALA A 132 7.29 -2.91 -12.41
CA ALA A 132 6.14 -2.58 -11.59
C ALA A 132 6.35 -2.98 -10.12
N LEU A 133 6.97 -4.14 -9.88
CA LEU A 133 7.33 -4.58 -8.53
C LEU A 133 8.39 -3.65 -7.89
N GLN A 134 9.39 -3.24 -8.66
CA GLN A 134 10.38 -2.25 -8.20
C GLN A 134 9.73 -0.89 -7.89
N ALA A 135 8.83 -0.43 -8.77
CA ALA A 135 8.07 0.80 -8.56
C ALA A 135 7.14 0.69 -7.33
N ALA A 136 6.55 -0.48 -7.09
CA ALA A 136 5.76 -0.74 -5.90
C ALA A 136 6.62 -0.64 -4.63
N ASN A 137 7.81 -1.24 -4.61
CA ASN A 137 8.75 -1.12 -3.48
C ASN A 137 9.19 0.32 -3.21
N TYR A 138 9.46 1.11 -4.26
CA TYR A 138 9.72 2.54 -4.11
C TYR A 138 8.53 3.28 -3.48
N HIS A 139 7.32 3.02 -3.98
CA HIS A 139 6.08 3.61 -3.47
C HIS A 139 5.80 3.20 -2.01
N GLU A 140 6.06 1.94 -1.62
CA GLU A 140 6.00 1.48 -0.23
C GLU A 140 6.88 2.32 0.68
N ALA A 141 8.10 2.62 0.25
CA ALA A 141 9.07 3.37 1.04
C ALA A 141 8.60 4.82 1.25
N GLU A 142 8.08 5.47 0.20
CA GLU A 142 7.52 6.83 0.31
C GLU A 142 6.35 6.89 1.29
N HIS A 143 5.42 5.93 1.19
CA HIS A 143 4.25 5.87 2.05
C HIS A 143 4.60 5.46 3.49
N SER A 144 5.58 4.57 3.69
CA SER A 144 6.14 4.25 5.01
C SER A 144 6.75 5.49 5.67
N GLY A 145 7.46 6.32 4.91
CA GLY A 145 7.99 7.60 5.39
C GLY A 145 6.88 8.54 5.89
N LYS A 146 5.77 8.65 5.15
CA LYS A 146 4.58 9.41 5.57
C LYS A 146 3.96 8.83 6.83
N ILE A 147 3.78 7.51 6.91
CA ILE A 147 3.20 6.81 8.06
C ILE A 147 4.01 7.09 9.33
N PHE A 148 5.34 6.93 9.29
CA PHE A 148 6.18 7.19 10.47
C PHE A 148 6.21 8.68 10.85
N THR A 149 6.09 9.58 9.86
CA THR A 149 5.94 11.02 10.12
C THR A 149 4.62 11.31 10.83
N TYR A 150 3.51 10.72 10.38
CA TYR A 150 2.20 10.87 11.02
C TYR A 150 2.22 10.34 12.44
N LEU A 151 2.80 9.16 12.65
CA LEU A 151 2.96 8.61 13.99
C LEU A 151 3.73 9.56 14.91
N LYS A 152 4.81 10.19 14.42
CA LYS A 152 5.60 11.16 15.19
C LYS A 152 4.81 12.43 15.52
N LEU A 153 4.02 12.94 14.57
CA LEU A 153 3.18 14.12 14.78
C LEU A 153 2.05 13.85 15.77
N LEU A 154 1.41 12.68 15.67
CA LEU A 154 0.27 12.30 16.50
C LEU A 154 0.67 11.81 17.90
N SER A 155 1.86 11.21 18.04
CA SER A 155 2.42 10.82 19.34
C SER A 155 2.96 12.01 20.13
N LYS A 156 3.17 13.16 19.48
CA LYS A 156 3.58 14.42 20.12
C LYS A 156 2.37 15.32 20.39
N ASN A 157 1.45 14.87 21.23
CA ASN A 157 0.59 15.81 21.94
C ASN A 157 1.13 15.99 23.37
N PRO A 158 1.85 17.08 23.67
CA PRO A 158 2.02 17.49 25.05
C PRO A 158 0.63 17.83 25.59
N VAL A 159 0.24 17.14 26.65
CA VAL A 159 -0.79 17.65 27.54
C VAL A 159 -0.32 19.04 28.00
N HIS A 160 -1.20 20.05 27.87
CA HIS A 160 -1.09 21.42 28.41
C HIS A 160 -0.27 22.47 27.62
N LYS A 161 -0.99 23.43 27.04
CA LYS A 161 -0.79 24.86 27.33
C LYS A 161 -2.05 25.39 27.99
#